data_AF-A0A2D4YG48-F1
#
_entry.id   AF-A0A2D4YG48-F1
#
_cell.length_a   1.000
_cell.length_b   1.000
_cell.length_c   1.000
_cell.angle_alpha   90.00
_cell.angle_beta   90.00
_cell.angle_gamma   90.00
#
_symmetry.space_group_name_H-M   'P 1'
#
loop_
_entity.id
_entity.type
_entity.pdbx_description
1 polymer ?
#
loop_
_entity_poly.entity_id
_entity_poly.type
_entity_poly.pdbx_seq_one_letter_code
_entity_poly.pdbx_strand_id
1 'polypeptide(L)'
;MNKILIIILTFSLLSCKNEKKKDTITKQDIKVQTDNLTSKLDSIKTELENYKTRFKTLEYLSSGEFKYTENEESDVYGENYRVEIYLSEIYKSVYISHIEYYGEGMQRISLRTKLDFEKMTGITSEQTNGLEFKKWNNFKHFEIKLGEQIYGIEIIKPNEFIISEY
;
A
#
# COMPACT_ATOMS: atom_id res chain seq x y z
N MET A 1 52.82 63.18 22.96
CA MET A 1 51.76 64.22 22.83
C MET A 1 51.13 64.06 21.46
N ASN A 2 49.94 63.43 21.40
CA ASN A 2 49.32 63.01 20.14
C ASN A 2 48.27 64.01 19.66
N LYS A 3 48.34 64.26 18.35
CA LYS A 3 47.57 65.18 17.51
C LYS A 3 46.09 64.81 17.48
N ILE A 4 45.21 65.81 17.36
CA ILE A 4 43.81 65.58 16.96
C ILE A 4 43.41 66.55 15.84
N LEU A 5 42.76 65.96 14.84
CA LEU A 5 42.40 66.47 13.53
C LEU A 5 40.87 66.36 13.36
N ILE A 6 40.25 67.50 13.06
CA ILE A 6 39.21 67.79 12.04
C ILE A 6 37.99 66.85 11.85
N ILE A 7 36.84 67.35 12.33
CA ILE A 7 35.52 67.61 11.69
C ILE A 7 34.90 66.58 10.73
N ILE A 8 33.66 66.12 11.04
CA ILE A 8 32.51 66.06 10.09
C ILE A 8 31.20 66.48 10.81
N LEU A 9 30.46 67.37 10.13
CA LEU A 9 29.22 68.04 10.53
C LEU A 9 27.99 67.10 10.65
N THR A 10 27.10 67.48 11.56
CA THR A 10 25.79 66.91 11.88
C THR A 10 24.72 67.15 10.81
N PHE A 11 23.96 66.10 10.42
CA PHE A 11 22.63 66.25 9.83
C PHE A 11 21.61 65.31 10.51
N SER A 12 20.76 65.95 11.32
CA SER A 12 19.39 65.61 11.71
C SER A 12 19.01 64.17 12.10
N LEU A 13 18.79 63.98 13.41
CA LEU A 13 17.80 63.07 13.97
C LEU A 13 16.39 63.41 13.43
N LEU A 14 15.66 62.41 12.89
CA LEU A 14 14.29 62.07 13.31
C LEU A 14 13.68 60.91 12.49
N SER A 15 13.17 59.93 13.25
CA SER A 15 12.13 58.95 12.91
C SER A 15 12.48 57.71 12.08
N CYS A 16 12.98 56.71 12.82
CA CYS A 16 12.40 55.37 12.96
C CYS A 16 11.17 55.05 12.09
N LYS A 17 11.31 54.09 11.15
CA LYS A 17 10.31 53.06 10.83
C LYS A 17 10.89 52.05 9.82
N ASN A 18 11.45 50.96 10.33
CA ASN A 18 11.48 49.72 9.58
C ASN A 18 10.04 49.18 9.55
N GLU A 19 9.28 49.54 8.52
CA GLU A 19 7.98 48.94 8.27
C GLU A 19 8.17 47.45 7.99
N LYS A 20 7.69 46.61 8.92
CA LYS A 20 7.34 45.23 8.62
C LYS A 20 6.34 45.28 7.47
N LYS A 21 6.73 44.79 6.30
CA LYS A 21 5.83 44.59 5.16
C LYS A 21 4.67 43.71 5.65
N LYS A 22 3.51 44.31 5.86
CA LYS A 22 2.29 43.62 6.29
C LYS A 22 1.66 43.06 5.03
N ASP A 23 1.96 41.80 4.71
CA ASP A 23 1.30 41.09 3.61
C ASP A 23 -0.21 41.11 3.86
N THR A 24 -0.90 41.99 3.12
CA THR A 24 -2.34 42.16 3.27
C THR A 24 -2.99 41.16 2.34
N ILE A 25 -3.32 39.99 2.88
CA ILE A 25 -4.07 38.95 2.15
C ILE A 25 -5.37 39.57 1.64
N THR A 26 -5.55 39.57 0.32
CA THR A 26 -6.76 40.10 -0.31
C THR A 26 -7.84 39.03 -0.40
N LYS A 27 -9.11 39.46 -0.53
CA LYS A 27 -10.23 38.55 -0.82
C LYS A 27 -9.99 37.71 -2.09
N GLN A 28 -9.26 38.25 -3.05
CA GLN A 28 -8.88 37.56 -4.27
C GLN A 28 -7.84 36.46 -3.98
N ASP A 29 -6.86 36.72 -3.11
CA ASP A 29 -5.86 35.72 -2.71
C ASP A 29 -6.52 34.54 -1.98
N ILE A 30 -7.49 34.82 -1.10
CA ILE A 30 -8.27 33.78 -0.41
C ILE A 30 -9.04 32.95 -1.44
N LYS A 31 -9.71 33.60 -2.41
CA LYS A 31 -10.45 32.90 -3.46
C LYS A 31 -9.55 31.97 -4.26
N VAL A 32 -8.39 32.45 -4.71
CA VAL A 32 -7.41 31.64 -5.46
C VAL A 32 -6.92 30.46 -4.62
N GLN A 33 -6.65 30.66 -3.32
CA GLN A 33 -6.26 29.56 -2.44
C GLN A 33 -7.38 28.53 -2.26
N THR A 34 -8.63 28.97 -2.10
CA THR A 34 -9.80 28.07 -2.01
C THR A 34 -10.00 27.27 -3.28
N ASP A 35 -9.90 27.91 -4.46
CA ASP A 35 -10.04 27.24 -5.76
C ASP A 35 -8.92 26.20 -5.96
N ASN A 36 -7.69 26.54 -5.56
CA ASN A 36 -6.55 25.61 -5.60
C ASN A 36 -6.73 24.42 -4.64
N LEU A 37 -7.21 24.65 -3.42
CA LEU A 37 -7.47 23.58 -2.45
C LEU A 37 -8.60 22.66 -2.91
N THR A 38 -9.65 23.21 -3.51
CA THR A 38 -10.76 22.44 -4.08
C THR A 38 -10.26 21.54 -5.21
N SER A 39 -9.44 22.09 -6.11
CA SER A 39 -8.83 21.32 -7.21
C SER A 39 -7.93 20.19 -6.70
N LYS A 40 -7.13 20.44 -5.65
CA LYS A 40 -6.31 19.40 -5.00
C LYS A 40 -7.17 18.32 -4.35
N LEU A 41 -8.25 18.71 -3.67
CA LEU A 41 -9.17 17.77 -3.03
C LEU A 41 -9.82 16.85 -4.07
N ASP A 42 -10.26 17.40 -5.20
CA ASP A 42 -10.88 16.61 -6.27
C ASP A 42 -9.87 15.69 -6.97
N SER A 43 -8.62 16.13 -7.12
CA SER A 43 -7.51 15.27 -7.56
C SER A 43 -7.29 14.08 -6.60
N ILE A 44 -7.22 14.35 -5.29
CA ILE A 44 -7.02 13.31 -4.28
C ILE A 44 -8.18 12.32 -4.25
N LYS A 45 -9.44 12.78 -4.37
CA LYS A 45 -10.60 11.90 -4.46
C LYS A 45 -10.52 10.99 -5.69
N THR A 46 -10.13 11.56 -6.83
CA THR A 46 -9.98 10.79 -8.08
C THR A 46 -8.88 9.74 -7.95
N GLU A 47 -7.72 10.10 -7.40
CA GLU A 47 -6.65 9.15 -7.11
C GLU A 47 -7.10 8.04 -6.16
N LEU A 48 -7.83 8.38 -5.09
CA LEU A 48 -8.34 7.40 -4.14
C LEU A 48 -9.29 6.38 -4.79
N GLU A 49 -10.21 6.83 -5.64
CA GLU A 49 -11.12 5.91 -6.36
C GLU A 49 -10.36 5.03 -7.37
N ASN A 50 -9.35 5.59 -8.04
CA ASN A 50 -8.45 4.81 -8.90
C ASN A 50 -7.69 3.75 -8.09
N TYR A 51 -7.16 4.10 -6.91
CA TYR A 51 -6.49 3.14 -6.03
C TYR A 51 -7.44 2.04 -5.54
N LYS A 52 -8.67 2.38 -5.14
CA LYS A 52 -9.68 1.38 -4.75
C LYS A 52 -10.00 0.41 -5.89
N THR A 53 -10.15 0.93 -7.11
CA THR A 53 -10.44 0.10 -8.30
C THR A 53 -9.27 -0.83 -8.61
N ARG A 54 -8.04 -0.31 -8.58
CA ARG A 54 -6.82 -1.12 -8.76
C ARG A 54 -6.69 -2.18 -7.67
N PHE A 55 -6.97 -1.82 -6.43
CA PHE A 55 -6.91 -2.75 -5.30
C PHE A 55 -7.90 -3.90 -5.47
N LYS A 56 -9.18 -3.62 -5.78
CA LYS A 56 -10.17 -4.65 -6.07
C LYS A 56 -9.78 -5.55 -7.25
N THR A 57 -9.16 -4.96 -8.28
CA THR A 57 -8.66 -5.73 -9.43
C THR A 57 -7.54 -6.68 -9.00
N LEU A 58 -6.61 -6.23 -8.15
CA LEU A 58 -5.55 -7.07 -7.61
C LEU A 58 -6.11 -8.19 -6.73
N GLU A 59 -7.09 -7.89 -5.87
CA GLU A 59 -7.77 -8.91 -5.06
C GLU A 59 -8.42 -9.98 -5.95
N TYR A 60 -9.10 -9.57 -7.01
CA TYR A 60 -9.70 -10.50 -7.96
C TYR A 60 -8.66 -11.37 -8.67
N LEU A 61 -7.57 -10.77 -9.17
CA LEU A 61 -6.52 -11.49 -9.89
C LEU A 61 -5.74 -12.46 -9.00
N SER A 62 -5.58 -12.15 -7.71
CA SER A 62 -4.86 -13.01 -6.77
C SER A 62 -5.76 -13.99 -6.02
N SER A 63 -7.07 -13.92 -6.24
CA SER A 63 -8.07 -14.88 -5.74
C SER A 63 -8.18 -16.10 -6.66
N GLY A 64 -8.22 -17.28 -6.04
CA GLY A 64 -8.43 -18.55 -6.71
C GLY A 64 -9.89 -18.80 -7.02
N GLU A 65 -10.13 -19.92 -7.68
CA GLU A 65 -11.46 -20.40 -8.03
C GLU A 65 -12.37 -20.48 -6.81
N PHE A 66 -13.65 -20.16 -6.99
CA PHE A 66 -14.67 -20.38 -5.97
C PHE A 66 -15.09 -21.84 -5.95
N LYS A 67 -15.29 -22.40 -4.76
CA LYS A 67 -15.80 -23.75 -4.56
C LYS A 67 -16.97 -23.74 -3.57
N TYR A 68 -18.06 -24.41 -3.93
CA TYR A 68 -19.18 -24.62 -3.02
C TYR A 68 -18.76 -25.55 -1.88
N THR A 69 -19.20 -25.25 -0.65
CA THR A 69 -19.04 -26.17 0.47
C THR A 69 -20.22 -27.14 0.48
N GLU A 70 -19.96 -28.41 0.79
CA GLU A 70 -20.98 -29.46 0.89
C GLU A 70 -21.44 -29.65 2.35
N ASN A 71 -21.47 -28.56 3.14
CA ASN A 71 -21.82 -28.64 4.56
C ASN A 71 -23.17 -27.96 4.85
N GLU A 72 -24.24 -28.76 4.92
CA GLU A 72 -25.60 -28.30 5.20
C GLU A 72 -25.78 -27.71 6.62
N GLU A 73 -24.84 -27.95 7.54
CA GLU A 73 -24.89 -27.42 8.91
C GLU A 73 -24.21 -26.05 9.06
N SER A 74 -23.58 -25.54 7.99
CA SER A 74 -22.85 -24.28 8.01
C SER A 74 -23.53 -23.22 7.17
N ASP A 75 -23.57 -21.97 7.67
CA ASP A 75 -24.01 -20.81 6.89
C ASP A 75 -23.04 -20.46 5.73
N VAL A 76 -21.87 -21.11 5.70
CA VAL A 76 -20.85 -20.94 4.65
C VAL A 76 -21.19 -21.82 3.46
N TYR A 77 -21.68 -21.20 2.38
CA TYR A 77 -22.05 -21.91 1.16
C TYR A 77 -20.89 -22.05 0.15
N GLY A 78 -19.80 -21.30 0.32
CA GLY A 78 -18.61 -21.51 -0.50
C GLY A 78 -17.36 -20.85 0.04
N GLU A 79 -16.26 -21.13 -0.63
CA GLU A 79 -14.92 -20.70 -0.23
C GLU A 79 -14.01 -20.45 -1.42
N ASN A 80 -12.98 -19.63 -1.22
CA ASN A 80 -11.79 -19.60 -2.06
C ASN A 80 -10.54 -19.23 -1.25
N TYR A 81 -9.40 -19.23 -1.93
CA TYR A 81 -8.13 -18.76 -1.38
C TYR A 81 -7.67 -17.51 -2.11
N ARG A 82 -6.92 -16.66 -1.43
CA ARG A 82 -6.30 -15.48 -2.03
C ARG A 82 -4.84 -15.39 -1.64
N VAL A 83 -3.97 -15.20 -2.63
CA VAL A 83 -2.55 -14.95 -2.40
C VAL A 83 -2.32 -13.45 -2.20
N GLU A 84 -1.60 -13.10 -1.15
CA GLU A 84 -1.27 -11.72 -0.83
C GLU A 84 0.24 -11.61 -0.58
N ILE A 85 0.91 -10.77 -1.37
CA ILE A 85 2.35 -10.54 -1.25
C ILE A 85 2.57 -9.13 -0.72
N TYR A 86 3.20 -9.03 0.44
CA TYR A 86 3.49 -7.75 1.11
C TYR A 86 4.97 -7.46 1.07
N LEU A 87 5.32 -6.28 0.57
CA LEU A 87 6.65 -5.71 0.69
C LEU A 87 6.82 -5.08 2.07
N SER A 88 7.85 -5.49 2.80
CA SER A 88 8.29 -4.87 4.04
C SER A 88 9.76 -4.50 3.85
N GLU A 89 10.03 -3.21 3.77
CA GLU A 89 11.34 -2.65 3.38
C GLU A 89 11.85 -3.22 2.05
N ILE A 90 12.73 -4.23 2.11
CA ILE A 90 13.36 -4.87 0.95
C ILE A 90 12.94 -6.33 0.74
N TYR A 91 12.12 -6.90 1.62
CA TYR A 91 11.72 -8.30 1.57
C TYR A 91 10.21 -8.44 1.34
N LYS A 92 9.80 -9.52 0.66
CA LYS A 92 8.40 -9.82 0.41
C LYS A 92 7.97 -11.04 1.20
N SER A 93 6.82 -10.94 1.86
CA SER A 93 6.18 -12.06 2.55
C SER A 93 4.92 -12.49 1.82
N VAL A 94 4.72 -13.80 1.66
CA VAL A 94 3.53 -14.39 1.06
C VAL A 94 2.56 -14.82 2.16
N TYR A 95 1.32 -14.39 2.03
CA TYR A 95 0.20 -14.81 2.87
C TYR A 95 -0.86 -15.47 1.99
N ILE A 96 -1.49 -16.50 2.54
CA ILE A 96 -2.65 -17.14 1.94
C ILE A 96 -3.83 -16.89 2.86
N SER A 97 -4.81 -16.18 2.33
CA SER A 97 -6.08 -15.93 3.00
C SER A 97 -7.11 -16.96 2.54
N HIS A 98 -7.73 -17.68 3.48
CA HIS A 98 -8.92 -18.48 3.26
C HIS A 98 -10.14 -17.58 3.42
N ILE A 99 -10.96 -17.51 2.38
CA ILE A 99 -12.12 -16.63 2.31
C ILE A 99 -13.36 -17.52 2.27
N GLU A 100 -14.29 -17.23 3.17
CA GLU A 100 -15.58 -17.91 3.28
C GLU A 100 -16.71 -16.98 2.83
N TYR A 101 -17.66 -17.55 2.11
CA TYR A 101 -18.84 -16.88 1.59
C TYR A 101 -20.07 -17.40 2.32
N TYR A 102 -20.87 -16.49 2.86
CA TYR A 102 -22.04 -16.82 3.68
C TYR A 102 -23.17 -15.82 3.44
N GLY A 103 -24.40 -16.21 3.80
CA GLY A 103 -25.60 -15.40 3.59
C GLY A 103 -25.77 -14.92 2.14
N GLU A 104 -26.32 -13.72 1.95
CA GLU A 104 -26.58 -13.13 0.62
C GLU A 104 -25.33 -12.45 0.02
N GLY A 105 -24.25 -13.22 -0.16
CA GLY A 105 -23.02 -12.73 -0.81
C GLY A 105 -22.02 -12.03 0.12
N MET A 106 -22.13 -12.22 1.43
CA MET A 106 -21.14 -11.73 2.39
C MET A 106 -19.87 -12.58 2.32
N GLN A 107 -18.74 -11.94 2.65
CA GLN A 107 -17.41 -12.57 2.65
C GLN A 107 -16.69 -12.27 3.96
N ARG A 108 -15.95 -13.25 4.47
CA ARG A 108 -15.00 -13.06 5.57
C ARG A 108 -13.70 -13.78 5.28
N ILE A 109 -12.59 -13.22 5.75
CA ILE A 109 -11.33 -13.95 5.84
C ILE A 109 -11.39 -14.79 7.12
N SER A 110 -11.60 -16.10 6.98
CA SER A 110 -11.68 -17.03 8.11
C SER A 110 -10.30 -17.31 8.69
N LEU A 111 -9.29 -17.38 7.83
CA LEU A 111 -7.91 -17.60 8.21
C LEU A 111 -6.95 -16.87 7.27
N ARG A 112 -5.85 -16.38 7.83
CA ARG A 112 -4.74 -15.84 7.07
C ARG A 112 -3.44 -16.42 7.57
N THR A 113 -2.76 -17.19 6.71
CA THR A 113 -1.53 -17.89 7.10
C THR A 113 -0.35 -17.34 6.32
N LYS A 114 0.70 -16.95 7.05
CA LYS A 114 1.99 -16.60 6.45
C LYS A 114 2.65 -17.89 5.98
N LEU A 115 3.08 -17.91 4.72
CA LEU A 115 3.85 -19.01 4.20
C LEU A 115 5.32 -18.87 4.64
N ASP A 116 5.84 -19.91 5.27
CA ASP A 116 7.22 -19.97 5.75
C ASP A 116 8.16 -20.37 4.62
N PHE A 117 8.35 -19.43 3.68
CA PHE A 117 9.07 -19.67 2.44
C PHE A 117 10.51 -20.10 2.68
N GLU A 118 11.18 -19.50 3.67
CA GLU A 118 12.55 -19.85 4.05
C GLU A 118 12.65 -21.28 4.55
N LYS A 119 11.75 -21.70 5.46
CA LYS A 119 11.75 -23.08 5.93
C LYS A 119 11.46 -24.09 4.82
N MET A 120 10.63 -23.71 3.84
CA MET A 120 10.19 -24.61 2.77
C MET A 120 11.17 -24.69 1.60
N THR A 121 11.96 -23.65 1.35
CA THR A 121 12.84 -23.54 0.17
C THR A 121 14.31 -23.29 0.50
N GLY A 122 14.63 -22.95 1.75
CA GLY A 122 15.96 -22.50 2.18
C GLY A 122 16.30 -21.05 1.79
N ILE A 123 15.39 -20.33 1.14
CA ILE A 123 15.61 -18.96 0.66
C ILE A 123 15.31 -17.96 1.76
N THR A 124 16.31 -17.18 2.17
CA THR A 124 16.14 -16.24 3.28
C THR A 124 15.26 -15.08 2.90
N SER A 125 14.66 -14.44 3.91
CA SER A 125 13.76 -13.30 3.69
C SER A 125 14.38 -12.17 2.85
N GLU A 126 15.68 -11.90 2.97
CA GLU A 126 16.39 -10.87 2.21
C GLU A 126 16.43 -11.15 0.70
N GLN A 127 16.31 -12.42 0.31
CA GLN A 127 16.33 -12.85 -1.08
C GLN A 127 14.94 -12.83 -1.73
N THR A 128 13.89 -12.54 -0.97
CA THR A 128 12.49 -12.62 -1.44
C THR A 128 11.97 -11.39 -2.17
N ASN A 129 12.75 -10.33 -2.35
CA ASN A 129 12.29 -9.08 -2.99
C ASN A 129 11.68 -9.32 -4.40
N GLY A 130 12.16 -10.34 -5.10
CA GLY A 130 11.68 -10.73 -6.42
C GLY A 130 10.42 -11.59 -6.42
N LEU A 131 9.80 -11.87 -5.26
CA LEU A 131 8.60 -12.71 -5.21
C LEU A 131 7.42 -12.05 -5.93
N GLU A 132 6.80 -12.83 -6.80
CA GLU A 132 5.64 -12.41 -7.60
C GLU A 132 4.62 -13.54 -7.67
N PHE A 133 3.34 -13.20 -7.54
CA PHE A 133 2.26 -14.14 -7.83
C PHE A 133 2.13 -14.28 -9.34
N LYS A 134 2.11 -15.51 -9.83
CA LYS A 134 2.06 -15.78 -11.27
C LYS A 134 0.66 -16.13 -11.75
N LYS A 135 0.07 -17.18 -11.19
CA LYS A 135 -1.30 -17.63 -11.51
C LYS A 135 -1.79 -18.69 -10.54
N TRP A 136 -3.11 -18.85 -10.51
CA TRP A 136 -3.76 -20.07 -10.03
C TRP A 136 -3.75 -21.13 -11.12
N ASN A 137 -3.49 -22.37 -10.74
CA ASN A 137 -3.58 -23.54 -11.60
C ASN A 137 -4.88 -24.33 -11.35
N ASN A 138 -5.39 -24.29 -10.13
CA ASN A 138 -6.71 -24.78 -9.71
C ASN A 138 -7.04 -24.24 -8.30
N PHE A 139 -8.20 -24.59 -7.75
CA PHE A 139 -8.65 -24.23 -6.39
C PHE A 139 -7.58 -24.32 -5.27
N LYS A 140 -6.70 -25.33 -5.29
CA LYS A 140 -5.72 -25.60 -4.23
C LYS A 140 -4.27 -25.44 -4.66
N HIS A 141 -4.01 -25.01 -5.89
CA HIS A 141 -2.66 -24.95 -6.42
C HIS A 141 -2.40 -23.66 -7.18
N PHE A 142 -1.28 -23.00 -6.85
CA PHE A 142 -0.84 -21.76 -7.51
C PHE A 142 0.67 -21.73 -7.71
N GLU A 143 1.11 -20.83 -8.58
CA GLU A 143 2.51 -20.57 -8.87
C GLU A 143 2.93 -19.19 -8.34
N ILE A 144 4.09 -19.14 -7.70
CA ILE A 144 4.85 -17.90 -7.46
C ILE A 144 6.18 -17.97 -8.18
N LYS A 145 6.71 -16.82 -8.56
CA LYS A 145 7.98 -16.65 -9.26
C LYS A 145 8.96 -15.91 -8.36
N LEU A 146 10.22 -16.33 -8.39
CA LEU A 146 11.35 -15.60 -7.79
C LEU A 146 12.52 -15.60 -8.77
N GLY A 147 12.87 -14.43 -9.33
CA GLY A 147 13.85 -14.38 -10.42
C GLY A 147 13.33 -15.21 -11.59
N GLU A 148 14.08 -16.18 -12.10
CA GLU A 148 13.59 -17.10 -13.15
C GLU A 148 12.97 -18.40 -12.59
N GLN A 149 13.06 -18.64 -11.29
CA GLN A 149 12.56 -19.86 -10.66
C GLN A 149 11.05 -19.76 -10.40
N ILE A 150 10.33 -20.86 -10.66
CA ILE A 150 8.89 -20.98 -10.39
C ILE A 150 8.69 -22.02 -9.29
N TYR A 151 7.89 -21.66 -8.31
CA TYR A 151 7.51 -22.52 -7.20
C TYR A 151 6.02 -22.82 -7.30
N GLY A 152 5.68 -24.10 -7.29
CA GLY A 152 4.32 -24.59 -7.13
C GLY A 152 3.96 -24.72 -5.65
N ILE A 153 2.86 -24.12 -5.24
CA ILE A 153 2.35 -24.19 -3.87
C ILE A 153 1.03 -24.93 -3.88
N GLU A 154 0.96 -26.01 -3.12
CA GLU A 154 -0.26 -26.80 -2.92
C GLU A 154 -0.81 -26.56 -1.50
N ILE A 155 -2.10 -26.25 -1.43
CA ILE A 155 -2.85 -26.04 -0.19
C ILE A 155 -3.47 -27.38 0.22
N ILE A 156 -2.86 -28.04 1.21
CA ILE A 156 -3.38 -29.29 1.75
C ILE A 156 -4.61 -28.99 2.62
N LYS A 157 -4.47 -27.98 3.49
CA LYS A 157 -5.49 -27.45 4.42
C LYS A 157 -5.31 -25.93 4.52
N PRO A 158 -6.28 -25.17 5.06
CA PRO A 158 -6.18 -23.71 5.15
C PRO A 158 -4.87 -23.15 5.77
N ASN A 159 -4.19 -23.91 6.63
CA ASN A 159 -2.94 -23.54 7.30
C ASN A 159 -1.74 -24.42 6.93
N GLU A 160 -1.87 -25.32 5.97
CA GLU A 160 -0.86 -26.32 5.65
C GLU A 160 -0.57 -26.37 4.15
N PHE A 161 0.70 -26.15 3.79
CA PHE A 161 1.14 -25.94 2.43
C PHE A 161 2.36 -26.81 2.12
N ILE A 162 2.45 -27.25 0.87
CA ILE A 162 3.64 -27.89 0.30
C ILE A 162 4.16 -26.98 -0.82
N ILE A 163 5.48 -26.80 -0.87
CA ILE A 163 6.16 -26.12 -1.98
C ILE A 163 6.95 -27.15 -2.77
N SER A 164 6.86 -27.05 -4.08
CA SER A 164 7.63 -27.83 -5.04
C SER A 164 8.29 -26.90 -6.05
N GLU A 165 9.51 -27.24 -6.46
CA GLU A 165 10.19 -26.57 -7.55
C GLU A 165 9.75 -27.18 -8.88
N TYR A 166 9.47 -26.32 -9.87
CA TYR A 166 9.20 -26.71 -11.24
C TYR A 166 10.45 -26.57 -12.11
#